data_AF-A0A380H919-F1
#
_entry.id   AF-A0A380H919-F1
#
_cell.length_a   1.000
_cell.length_b   1.000
_cell.length_c   1.000
_cell.angle_alpha   90.00
_cell.angle_beta   90.00
_cell.angle_gamma   90.00
#
_symmetry.space_group_name_H-M   'P 1'
#
loop_
_entity.id
_entity.type
_entity.pdbx_description
1 polymer ?
#
loop_
_entity_poly.entity_id
_entity_poly.type
_entity_poly.pdbx_seq_one_letter_code
_entity_poly.pdbx_strand_id
1 'polypeptide(L)'
;MHNGDADHLSGIKKKDKYTMEVTFDKKKVNYLTGFISGPLLSKKYLSDVLVKDLAKSDKIRKHPIGIGPYKVKKIVQGEAIQLERFNDYWQVKPSLEKIELKVIDQPQMIKALEKGDIDLVNDATAPMAKEAKKSKENIKVLSTPSLEYAVIGFVSHDYDKAKNKTGKVRPKYENKELRQALMYAIDRKNGLMHTLMVTEVKLIRMCYPLNG
;
A
#
# COMPACT_ATOMS: atom_id res chain seq x y z
N MET A 1 20.22 11.10 12.90
CA MET A 1 19.84 9.67 12.98
C MET A 1 20.12 8.87 11.72
N HIS A 2 19.93 9.41 10.51
CA HIS A 2 20.23 8.67 9.28
C HIS A 2 21.70 8.20 9.18
N ASN A 3 22.62 8.95 9.81
CA ASN A 3 24.05 8.65 9.85
C ASN A 3 24.53 8.06 11.20
N GLY A 4 23.64 7.82 12.16
CA GLY A 4 24.03 7.35 13.51
C GLY A 4 24.49 8.43 14.51
N ASP A 5 24.60 9.70 14.09
CA ASP A 5 25.16 10.81 14.91
C ASP A 5 24.31 11.24 16.14
N ALA A 6 23.22 10.57 16.46
CA ALA A 6 22.35 10.96 17.58
C ALA A 6 21.61 9.75 18.18
N ASP A 7 21.62 9.66 19.51
CA ASP A 7 20.95 8.59 20.27
C ASP A 7 19.44 8.80 20.40
N HIS A 8 18.94 10.02 20.21
CA HIS A 8 17.52 10.35 20.26
C HIS A 8 17.13 11.42 19.22
N LEU A 9 15.84 11.47 18.85
CA LEU A 9 15.28 12.50 17.98
C LEU A 9 14.96 13.75 18.80
N SER A 10 15.77 14.80 18.68
CA SER A 10 15.62 16.06 19.45
C SER A 10 14.27 16.76 19.24
N GLY A 11 13.65 16.58 18.07
CA GLY A 11 12.35 17.16 17.72
C GLY A 11 11.13 16.38 18.23
N ILE A 12 11.29 15.27 18.96
CA ILE A 12 10.16 14.51 19.54
C ILE A 12 10.35 14.42 21.05
N LYS A 13 9.40 14.97 21.80
CA LYS A 13 9.42 14.97 23.27
C LYS A 13 8.17 14.32 23.82
N LYS A 14 8.33 13.39 24.75
CA LYS A 14 7.23 12.88 25.57
C LYS A 14 6.95 13.89 26.68
N LYS A 15 5.77 14.51 26.69
CA LYS A 15 5.37 15.45 27.75
C LYS A 15 4.79 14.69 28.94
N ASP A 16 3.92 13.72 28.65
CA ASP A 16 3.32 12.81 29.65
C ASP A 16 2.95 11.44 29.02
N LYS A 17 2.06 10.67 29.67
CA LYS A 17 1.64 9.35 29.22
C LYS A 17 0.85 9.37 27.90
N TYR A 18 0.11 10.43 27.61
CA TYR A 18 -0.79 10.56 26.47
C TYR A 18 -0.46 11.73 25.54
N THR A 19 0.54 12.55 25.88
CA THR A 19 0.93 13.72 25.10
C THR A 19 2.37 13.65 24.61
N MET A 20 2.55 13.86 23.31
CA MET A 20 3.86 14.10 22.67
C MET A 20 3.89 15.50 22.05
N GLU A 21 5.06 16.12 22.09
CA GLU A 21 5.37 17.38 21.42
C GLU A 21 6.33 17.08 20.26
N VAL A 22 6.01 17.63 19.09
CA VAL A 22 6.81 17.46 17.87
C VAL A 22 7.19 18.84 17.35
N THR A 23 8.49 19.07 17.22
CA THR A 23 9.05 20.31 16.67
C THR A 23 9.57 20.06 15.26
N PHE A 24 9.10 20.86 14.32
CA PHE A 24 9.57 20.85 12.93
C PHE A 24 10.54 22.01 12.70
N ASP A 25 11.59 21.77 11.93
CA ASP A 25 12.64 22.74 11.57
C ASP A 25 12.17 23.77 10.53
N LYS A 26 11.18 23.40 9.72
CA LYS A 26 10.59 24.22 8.65
C LYS A 26 9.08 24.21 8.75
N LYS A 27 8.42 25.12 8.06
CA LYS A 27 6.97 25.10 7.84
C LYS A 27 6.66 24.37 6.53
N LYS A 28 5.81 23.35 6.59
CA LYS A 28 5.29 22.61 5.43
C LYS A 28 3.81 22.36 5.64
N VAL A 29 3.04 22.49 4.56
CA VAL A 29 1.57 22.41 4.60
C VAL A 29 1.09 21.00 4.95
N ASN A 30 1.91 19.97 4.69
CA ASN A 30 1.54 18.57 4.82
C ASN A 30 2.08 17.87 6.08
N TYR A 31 2.57 18.58 7.10
CA TYR A 31 3.08 17.91 8.31
C TYR A 31 2.01 17.11 9.03
N LEU A 32 0.79 17.64 9.17
CA LEU A 32 -0.30 16.96 9.87
C LEU A 32 -0.71 15.65 9.18
N THR A 33 -0.69 15.62 7.86
CA THR A 33 -1.07 14.43 7.07
C THR A 33 0.10 13.47 6.83
N GLY A 34 1.35 13.96 6.84
CA GLY A 34 2.54 13.15 6.57
C GLY A 34 3.23 12.58 7.82
N PHE A 35 3.05 13.19 8.98
CA PHE A 35 3.81 12.84 10.20
C PHE A 35 3.43 11.47 10.77
N ILE A 36 2.13 11.16 10.87
CA ILE A 36 1.63 9.84 11.31
C ILE A 36 1.09 9.09 10.09
N SER A 37 1.99 8.60 9.25
CA SER A 37 1.64 7.90 8.00
C SER A 37 1.71 6.37 8.12
N GLY A 38 2.13 5.83 9.26
CA GLY A 38 2.27 4.39 9.51
C GLY A 38 1.49 3.91 10.74
N PRO A 39 1.34 2.58 10.88
CA PRO A 39 0.69 2.01 12.05
C PRO A 39 1.49 2.30 13.33
N LEU A 40 0.78 2.66 14.40
CA LEU A 40 1.38 2.79 15.73
C LEU A 40 1.73 1.41 16.26
N LEU A 41 3.01 1.23 16.63
CA LEU A 41 3.52 -0.04 17.13
C LEU A 41 3.66 -0.04 18.66
N SER A 42 3.34 -1.16 19.29
CA SER A 42 3.48 -1.31 20.74
C SER A 42 4.95 -1.44 21.15
N LYS A 43 5.51 -0.38 21.77
CA LYS A 43 6.86 -0.40 22.35
C LYS A 43 7.04 -1.55 23.34
N LYS A 44 6.05 -1.82 24.19
CA LYS A 44 6.10 -2.90 25.19
C LYS A 44 6.18 -4.28 24.54
N TYR A 45 5.46 -4.49 23.45
CA TYR A 45 5.42 -5.79 22.78
C TYR A 45 6.68 -6.08 21.98
N LEU A 46 7.31 -5.04 21.42
CA LEU A 46 8.43 -5.16 20.48
C LEU A 46 9.79 -4.77 21.10
N SER A 47 9.86 -4.46 22.39
CA SER A 47 11.08 -3.94 23.04
C SER A 47 12.26 -4.91 23.03
N ASP A 48 12.00 -6.20 22.88
CA ASP A 48 12.98 -7.29 22.81
C ASP A 48 13.40 -7.63 21.37
N VAL A 49 12.82 -6.97 20.35
CA VAL A 49 13.14 -7.20 18.95
C VAL A 49 14.01 -6.07 18.42
N LEU A 50 15.19 -6.41 17.91
CA LEU A 50 16.07 -5.42 17.27
C LEU A 50 15.42 -4.83 16.02
N VAL A 51 15.60 -3.52 15.79
CA VAL A 51 14.99 -2.80 14.67
C VAL A 51 15.29 -3.45 13.31
N LYS A 52 16.53 -3.93 13.12
CA LYS A 52 16.95 -4.62 11.88
C LYS A 52 16.22 -5.95 11.63
N ASP A 53 15.68 -6.55 12.68
CA ASP A 53 15.02 -7.86 12.65
C ASP A 53 13.49 -7.77 12.76
N LEU A 54 12.94 -6.58 13.06
CA LEU A 54 11.50 -6.34 13.23
C LEU A 54 10.66 -6.94 12.10
N ALA A 55 11.03 -6.66 10.85
CA ALA A 55 10.30 -7.11 9.67
C ALA A 55 10.25 -8.64 9.52
N LYS A 56 11.22 -9.36 10.10
CA LYS A 56 11.31 -10.82 10.05
C LYS A 56 10.73 -11.49 11.28
N SER A 57 10.53 -10.73 12.36
CA SER A 57 10.11 -11.28 13.65
C SER A 57 8.74 -11.95 13.59
N ASP A 58 8.59 -13.05 14.33
CA ASP A 58 7.30 -13.74 14.46
C ASP A 58 6.24 -12.84 15.12
N LYS A 59 6.65 -11.90 15.97
CA LYS A 59 5.77 -10.86 16.56
C LYS A 59 5.13 -9.95 15.51
N ILE A 60 5.75 -9.77 14.34
CA ILE A 60 5.17 -9.00 13.23
C ILE A 60 4.51 -9.92 12.21
N ARG A 61 5.16 -11.04 11.85
CA ARG A 61 4.72 -11.90 10.74
C ARG A 61 3.63 -12.90 11.11
N LYS A 62 3.58 -13.36 12.36
CA LYS A 62 2.65 -14.41 12.83
C LYS A 62 1.68 -13.91 13.89
N HIS A 63 2.15 -13.05 14.79
CA HIS A 63 1.37 -12.56 15.94
C HIS A 63 1.34 -11.03 16.03
N PRO A 64 0.93 -10.32 14.96
CA PRO A 64 0.91 -8.85 14.97
C PRO A 64 -0.10 -8.31 15.99
N ILE A 65 0.31 -7.28 16.72
CA ILE A 65 -0.57 -6.49 17.59
C ILE A 65 -0.73 -5.10 16.97
N GLY A 66 -1.95 -4.76 16.58
CA GLY A 66 -2.33 -3.45 16.08
C GLY A 66 -3.28 -2.71 17.03
N ILE A 67 -3.75 -1.55 16.58
CA ILE A 67 -4.73 -0.71 17.30
C ILE A 67 -6.12 -0.74 16.65
N GLY A 68 -6.35 -1.68 15.73
CA GLY A 68 -7.55 -1.78 14.92
C GLY A 68 -8.69 -2.57 15.58
N PRO A 69 -9.86 -2.62 14.92
CA PRO A 69 -11.07 -3.26 15.45
C PRO A 69 -11.06 -4.80 15.46
N TYR A 70 -10.07 -5.42 14.84
CA TYR A 70 -9.93 -6.89 14.80
C TYR A 70 -8.53 -7.30 15.24
N LYS A 71 -8.46 -8.48 15.88
CA LYS A 71 -7.23 -9.19 16.23
C LYS A 71 -6.97 -10.28 15.21
N VAL A 72 -5.70 -10.53 14.93
CA VAL A 72 -5.30 -11.73 14.17
C VAL A 72 -5.48 -12.94 15.07
N LYS A 73 -6.39 -13.83 14.68
CA LYS A 73 -6.62 -15.11 15.36
C LYS A 73 -5.68 -16.19 14.84
N LYS A 74 -5.52 -16.29 13.52
CA LYS A 74 -4.67 -17.29 12.87
C LYS A 74 -4.19 -16.79 11.51
N ILE A 75 -2.95 -17.12 11.18
CA ILE A 75 -2.40 -16.94 9.83
C ILE A 75 -2.06 -18.32 9.30
N VAL A 76 -2.64 -18.67 8.15
CA VAL A 76 -2.24 -19.83 7.34
C VAL A 76 -1.45 -19.27 6.17
N GLN A 77 -0.14 -19.48 6.20
CA GLN A 77 0.79 -18.80 5.29
C GLN A 77 0.45 -19.12 3.83
N GLY A 78 0.21 -18.07 3.04
CA GLY A 78 -0.13 -18.20 1.62
C GLY A 78 -1.60 -18.51 1.31
N GLU A 79 -2.41 -18.80 2.33
CA GLU A 79 -3.79 -19.25 2.14
C GLU A 79 -4.82 -18.31 2.76
N ALA A 80 -4.73 -18.04 4.06
CA ALA A 80 -5.78 -17.30 4.76
C ALA A 80 -5.30 -16.56 6.02
N ILE A 81 -5.98 -15.47 6.35
CA ILE A 81 -5.87 -14.77 7.63
C ILE A 81 -7.24 -14.75 8.28
N GLN A 82 -7.33 -15.33 9.47
CA GLN A 82 -8.52 -15.31 10.30
C GLN A 82 -8.40 -14.18 11.31
N LEU A 83 -9.40 -13.30 11.31
CA LEU A 83 -9.53 -12.17 12.19
C LEU A 83 -10.73 -12.38 13.11
N GLU A 84 -10.60 -11.96 14.36
CA GLU A 84 -11.70 -11.92 15.32
C GLU A 84 -11.87 -10.51 15.86
N ARG A 85 -13.12 -10.10 16.09
CA ARG A 85 -13.42 -8.77 16.61
C ARG A 85 -12.73 -8.52 17.96
N PHE A 86 -12.15 -7.33 18.11
CA PHE A 86 -11.68 -6.84 19.38
C PHE A 86 -12.84 -6.14 20.11
N ASN A 87 -13.39 -6.78 21.14
CA ASN A 87 -14.56 -6.25 21.85
C ASN A 87 -14.29 -4.95 22.61
N ASP A 88 -13.04 -4.71 23.02
CA ASP A 88 -12.62 -3.49 23.73
C ASP A 88 -12.05 -2.43 22.76
N TYR A 89 -12.44 -2.48 21.49
CA TYR A 89 -12.05 -1.48 20.51
C TYR A 89 -12.56 -0.10 20.92
N TRP A 90 -11.69 0.89 20.87
CA TRP A 90 -11.90 2.22 21.46
C TRP A 90 -12.84 3.12 20.65
N GLN A 91 -13.22 2.73 19.43
CA GLN A 91 -14.24 3.41 18.63
C GLN A 91 -15.50 2.53 18.48
N VAL A 92 -16.19 2.65 17.34
CA VAL A 92 -17.38 1.88 17.03
C VAL A 92 -17.02 0.40 16.89
N LYS A 93 -17.69 -0.42 17.70
CA LYS A 93 -17.59 -1.87 17.64
C LYS A 93 -18.14 -2.39 16.31
N PRO A 94 -17.36 -3.15 15.52
CA PRO A 94 -17.86 -3.74 14.29
C PRO A 94 -18.97 -4.76 14.51
N SER A 95 -19.91 -4.83 13.57
CA SER A 95 -21.00 -5.82 13.60
C SER A 95 -20.51 -7.25 13.35
N LEU A 96 -19.52 -7.44 12.46
CA LEU A 96 -18.98 -8.76 12.16
C LEU A 96 -18.11 -9.26 13.32
N GLU A 97 -18.29 -10.53 13.69
CA GLU A 97 -17.52 -11.15 14.76
C GLU A 97 -16.18 -11.71 14.26
N LYS A 98 -16.17 -12.18 13.02
CA LYS A 98 -15.04 -12.85 12.37
C LYS A 98 -14.94 -12.39 10.93
N ILE A 99 -13.71 -12.30 10.44
CA ILE A 99 -13.41 -12.07 9.04
C ILE A 99 -12.37 -13.11 8.63
N GLU A 100 -12.56 -13.75 7.49
CA GLU A 100 -11.57 -14.62 6.87
C GLU A 100 -11.12 -14.01 5.55
N LEU A 101 -9.86 -13.59 5.50
CA LEU A 101 -9.24 -13.08 4.28
C LEU A 101 -8.57 -14.26 3.58
N LYS A 102 -9.08 -14.65 2.41
CA LYS A 102 -8.58 -15.80 1.63
C LYS A 102 -7.76 -15.33 0.44
N VAL A 103 -6.69 -16.05 0.12
CA VAL A 103 -5.95 -15.93 -1.12
C VAL A 103 -6.61 -16.85 -2.14
N ILE A 104 -7.14 -16.27 -3.22
CA ILE A 104 -7.82 -16.99 -4.30
C ILE A 104 -7.25 -16.49 -5.61
N ASP A 105 -6.92 -17.42 -6.51
CA ASP A 105 -6.47 -17.05 -7.86
C ASP A 105 -7.58 -16.33 -8.62
N GLN A 106 -7.18 -15.27 -9.32
CA GLN A 106 -8.09 -14.36 -10.02
C GLN A 106 -9.16 -15.07 -10.89
N PRO A 107 -8.84 -16.13 -11.67
CA PRO A 107 -9.83 -16.81 -12.52
C PRO A 107 -10.94 -17.55 -11.74
N GLN A 108 -10.73 -17.86 -10.47
CA GLN A 108 -11.71 -18.57 -9.63
C GLN A 108 -12.54 -17.61 -8.77
N MET A 109 -12.17 -16.34 -8.72
CA MET A 109 -12.69 -15.41 -7.72
C MET A 109 -14.16 -15.04 -7.96
N ILE A 110 -14.58 -14.86 -9.20
CA ILE A 110 -16.00 -14.61 -9.51
C ILE A 110 -16.85 -15.86 -9.25
N LYS A 111 -16.36 -17.04 -9.62
CA LYS A 111 -17.05 -18.30 -9.31
C LYS A 111 -17.19 -18.55 -7.81
N ALA A 112 -16.18 -18.16 -7.02
CA ALA A 112 -16.24 -18.25 -5.57
C ALA A 112 -17.29 -17.30 -4.98
N LEU A 113 -17.45 -16.09 -5.53
CA LEU A 113 -18.57 -15.20 -5.17
C LEU A 113 -19.92 -15.82 -5.54
N GLU A 114 -20.05 -16.37 -6.76
CA GLU A 114 -21.30 -17.00 -7.22
C GLU A 114 -21.74 -18.18 -6.36
N LYS A 115 -20.78 -18.95 -5.84
CA LYS A 115 -21.05 -20.07 -4.92
C LYS A 115 -21.33 -19.65 -3.49
N GLY A 116 -21.04 -18.39 -3.12
CA GLY A 116 -21.08 -17.93 -1.74
C GLY A 116 -19.90 -18.40 -0.89
N ASP A 117 -18.79 -18.84 -1.50
CA ASP A 117 -17.56 -19.23 -0.78
C ASP A 117 -16.82 -18.01 -0.19
N ILE A 118 -17.07 -16.83 -0.77
CA ILE A 118 -16.63 -15.50 -0.33
C ILE A 118 -17.76 -14.49 -0.53
N ASP A 119 -17.79 -13.46 0.32
CA ASP A 119 -18.81 -12.41 0.28
C ASP A 119 -18.35 -11.13 -0.43
N LEU A 120 -17.04 -10.90 -0.49
CA LEU A 120 -16.44 -9.67 -0.98
C LEU A 120 -15.11 -9.92 -1.67
N VAL A 121 -14.90 -9.19 -2.77
CA VAL A 121 -13.61 -9.07 -3.45
C VAL A 121 -13.18 -7.61 -3.37
N ASN A 122 -12.02 -7.36 -2.77
CA ASN A 122 -11.39 -6.04 -2.82
C ASN A 122 -10.55 -5.90 -4.10
N ASP A 123 -10.46 -4.69 -4.64
CA ASP A 123 -9.61 -4.36 -5.80
C ASP A 123 -9.88 -5.25 -7.05
N ALA A 124 -11.16 -5.50 -7.34
CA ALA A 124 -11.55 -6.28 -8.51
C ALA A 124 -11.04 -5.62 -9.81
N THR A 125 -10.33 -6.39 -10.62
CA THR A 125 -9.85 -5.92 -11.92
C THR A 125 -11.02 -5.64 -12.87
N ALA A 126 -10.80 -4.79 -13.86
CA ALA A 126 -11.84 -4.47 -14.83
C ALA A 126 -12.43 -5.69 -15.59
N PRO A 127 -11.62 -6.70 -16.00
CA PRO A 127 -12.17 -7.97 -16.50
C PRO A 127 -13.08 -8.70 -15.50
N MET A 128 -12.67 -8.80 -14.23
CA MET A 128 -13.49 -9.43 -13.19
C MET A 128 -14.80 -8.68 -12.97
N ALA A 129 -14.76 -7.35 -12.94
CA ALA A 129 -15.95 -6.52 -12.82
C ALA A 129 -16.92 -6.73 -14.00
N LYS A 130 -16.41 -6.93 -15.22
CA LYS A 130 -17.24 -7.28 -16.38
C LYS A 130 -17.85 -8.67 -16.27
N GLU A 131 -17.08 -9.65 -15.80
CA GLU A 131 -17.55 -11.01 -15.58
C GLU A 131 -18.65 -11.05 -14.50
N ALA A 132 -18.40 -10.41 -13.35
CA ALA A 132 -19.36 -10.27 -12.26
C ALA A 132 -20.70 -9.67 -12.72
N LYS A 133 -20.68 -8.63 -13.59
CA LYS A 133 -21.90 -8.02 -14.14
C LYS A 133 -22.70 -8.93 -15.07
N LYS A 134 -22.08 -9.99 -15.62
CA LYS A 134 -22.77 -11.00 -16.44
C LYS A 134 -23.30 -12.17 -15.63
N SER A 135 -22.91 -12.26 -14.35
CA SER A 135 -23.40 -13.31 -13.47
C SER A 135 -24.92 -13.22 -13.33
N LYS A 136 -25.56 -14.38 -13.15
CA LYS A 136 -26.99 -14.47 -12.84
C LYS A 136 -27.25 -14.33 -11.33
N GLU A 137 -26.20 -14.39 -10.53
CA GLU A 137 -26.27 -14.22 -9.08
C GLU A 137 -26.31 -12.74 -8.69
N ASN A 138 -26.71 -12.46 -7.45
CA ASN A 138 -26.84 -11.10 -6.94
C ASN A 138 -25.48 -10.49 -6.55
N ILE A 139 -24.58 -10.32 -7.52
CA ILE A 139 -23.26 -9.71 -7.34
C ILE A 139 -23.34 -8.21 -7.67
N LYS A 140 -23.12 -7.36 -6.67
CA LYS A 140 -23.06 -5.90 -6.85
C LYS A 140 -21.63 -5.44 -7.09
N VAL A 141 -21.37 -4.85 -8.25
CA VAL A 141 -20.09 -4.19 -8.55
C VAL A 141 -20.13 -2.73 -8.10
N LEU A 142 -19.25 -2.36 -7.18
CA LEU A 142 -19.03 -1.00 -6.73
C LEU A 142 -17.78 -0.43 -7.41
N SER A 143 -17.83 0.85 -7.82
CA SER A 143 -16.71 1.52 -8.48
C SER A 143 -16.56 2.93 -7.94
N THR A 144 -15.32 3.36 -7.72
CA THR A 144 -14.94 4.72 -7.32
C THR A 144 -13.73 5.16 -8.13
N PRO A 145 -13.54 6.48 -8.35
CA PRO A 145 -12.31 6.97 -8.96
C PRO A 145 -11.08 6.50 -8.18
N SER A 146 -10.12 5.87 -8.88
CA SER A 146 -8.86 5.43 -8.29
C SER A 146 -7.86 6.58 -8.21
N LEU A 147 -7.01 6.55 -7.19
CA LEU A 147 -5.83 7.43 -7.07
C LEU A 147 -4.57 6.81 -7.70
N GLU A 148 -4.70 5.63 -8.29
CA GLU A 148 -3.62 4.90 -8.93
C GLU A 148 -3.33 5.43 -10.33
N TYR A 149 -2.05 5.41 -10.70
CA TYR A 149 -1.59 5.68 -12.05
C TYR A 149 -0.42 4.74 -12.38
N ALA A 150 -0.40 4.22 -13.60
CA ALA A 150 0.70 3.41 -14.09
C ALA A 150 1.71 4.29 -14.83
N VAL A 151 3.00 4.13 -14.52
CA VAL A 151 4.09 4.82 -15.22
C VAL A 151 5.10 3.83 -15.74
N ILE A 152 5.68 4.15 -16.90
CA ILE A 152 6.87 3.48 -17.39
C ILE A 152 8.06 4.31 -16.93
N GLY A 153 8.78 3.79 -15.94
CA GLY A 153 10.00 4.41 -15.41
C GLY A 153 11.24 3.93 -16.17
N PHE A 154 12.16 4.83 -16.47
CA PHE A 154 13.49 4.48 -16.96
C PHE A 154 14.47 4.40 -15.79
N VAL A 155 15.24 3.31 -15.72
CA VAL A 155 16.27 3.15 -14.69
C VAL A 155 17.51 3.93 -15.10
N SER A 156 17.59 5.20 -14.69
CA SER A 156 18.67 6.11 -15.09
C SER A 156 19.92 6.05 -14.21
N HIS A 157 19.83 5.52 -12.99
CA HIS A 157 20.95 5.45 -12.06
C HIS A 157 20.92 4.16 -11.24
N ASP A 158 22.07 3.77 -10.73
CA ASP A 158 22.17 2.86 -9.59
C ASP A 158 21.65 3.52 -8.30
N TYR A 159 21.43 2.72 -7.26
CA TYR A 159 21.09 3.21 -5.92
C TYR A 159 22.14 2.73 -4.92
N ASP A 160 22.83 3.67 -4.28
CA ASP A 160 23.73 3.38 -3.17
C ASP A 160 22.90 3.24 -1.90
N LYS A 161 22.62 1.98 -1.53
CA LYS A 161 21.82 1.65 -0.35
C LYS A 161 22.50 2.04 0.96
N ALA A 162 23.83 2.01 1.03
CA ALA A 162 24.56 2.33 2.24
C ALA A 162 24.50 3.83 2.54
N LYS A 163 24.58 4.65 1.50
CA LYS A 163 24.49 6.11 1.62
C LYS A 163 23.08 6.66 1.44
N ASN A 164 22.11 5.80 1.08
CA ASN A 164 20.74 6.16 0.72
C ASN A 164 20.70 7.29 -0.31
N LYS A 165 21.50 7.15 -1.38
CA LYS A 165 21.67 8.17 -2.42
C LYS A 165 21.62 7.56 -3.81
N THR A 166 21.28 8.39 -4.78
CA THR A 166 21.45 8.06 -6.20
C THR A 166 22.92 7.76 -6.47
N GLY A 167 23.16 6.60 -7.07
CA GLY A 167 24.48 6.10 -7.45
C GLY A 167 24.89 6.56 -8.85
N LYS A 168 25.69 5.73 -9.53
CA LYS A 168 26.23 6.02 -10.86
C LYS A 168 25.13 6.06 -11.91
N VAL A 169 25.31 6.89 -12.94
CA VAL A 169 24.39 6.96 -14.09
C VAL A 169 24.48 5.66 -14.89
N ARG A 170 23.33 5.20 -15.41
CA ARG A 170 23.22 4.07 -16.32
C ARG A 170 23.03 4.59 -17.75
N PRO A 171 23.97 4.31 -18.68
CA PRO A 171 24.01 4.99 -19.98
C PRO A 171 22.85 4.63 -20.90
N LYS A 172 22.24 3.43 -20.72
CA LYS A 172 21.24 2.85 -21.63
C LYS A 172 20.07 3.79 -21.95
N TYR A 173 19.64 4.61 -21.01
CA TYR A 173 18.48 5.49 -21.16
C TYR A 173 18.83 6.96 -20.92
N GLU A 174 20.09 7.38 -21.04
CA GLU A 174 20.49 8.79 -20.86
C GLU A 174 19.98 9.70 -21.97
N ASN A 175 19.98 9.20 -23.22
CA ASN A 175 19.53 9.96 -24.36
C ASN A 175 18.02 10.28 -24.25
N LYS A 176 17.68 11.57 -24.28
CA LYS A 176 16.31 12.07 -24.12
C LYS A 176 15.44 11.66 -25.30
N GLU A 177 15.97 11.76 -26.51
CA GLU A 177 15.31 11.46 -27.77
C GLU A 177 14.97 9.97 -27.83
N LEU A 178 15.83 9.09 -27.33
CA LEU A 178 15.57 7.66 -27.17
C LEU A 178 14.39 7.41 -26.22
N ARG A 179 14.36 8.06 -25.04
CA ARG A 179 13.22 7.93 -24.11
C ARG A 179 11.93 8.42 -24.74
N GLN A 180 11.98 9.53 -25.48
CA GLN A 180 10.81 10.06 -26.21
C GLN A 180 10.35 9.09 -27.29
N ALA A 181 11.26 8.58 -28.13
CA ALA A 181 10.96 7.62 -29.19
C ALA A 181 10.31 6.34 -28.63
N LEU A 182 10.83 5.79 -27.53
CA LEU A 182 10.23 4.64 -26.85
C LEU A 182 8.80 4.95 -26.36
N MET A 183 8.56 6.15 -25.80
CA MET A 183 7.22 6.54 -25.36
C MET A 183 6.25 6.80 -26.53
N TYR A 184 6.74 7.27 -27.68
CA TYR A 184 5.93 7.45 -28.89
C TYR A 184 5.61 6.12 -29.57
N ALA A 185 6.50 5.13 -29.50
CA ALA A 185 6.29 3.80 -30.05
C ALA A 185 5.21 2.99 -29.33
N ILE A 186 4.82 3.39 -28.12
CA ILE A 186 3.79 2.71 -27.34
C ILE A 186 2.41 3.20 -27.78
N ASP A 187 1.60 2.31 -28.36
CA ASP A 187 0.18 2.56 -28.58
C ASP A 187 -0.60 2.51 -27.25
N ARG A 188 -0.69 3.68 -26.62
CA ARG A 188 -1.41 3.85 -25.36
C ARG A 188 -2.92 3.75 -25.54
N LYS A 189 -3.45 4.20 -26.68
CA LYS A 189 -4.89 4.35 -26.89
C LYS A 189 -5.55 3.02 -27.24
N ASN A 190 -5.01 2.29 -28.22
CA ASN A 190 -5.61 1.06 -28.70
C ASN A 190 -4.97 -0.19 -28.08
N GLY A 191 -3.69 -0.15 -27.69
CA GLY A 191 -3.01 -1.27 -27.05
C GLY A 191 -3.33 -1.35 -25.56
N LEU A 192 -2.66 -0.49 -24.79
CA LEU A 192 -2.65 -0.55 -23.31
C LEU A 192 -4.02 -0.31 -22.68
N MET A 193 -4.72 0.76 -23.07
CA MET A 193 -6.01 1.10 -22.45
C MET A 193 -7.10 0.12 -22.84
N HIS A 194 -7.24 -0.22 -24.12
CA HIS A 194 -8.32 -1.09 -24.59
C HIS A 194 -8.17 -2.56 -24.15
N THR A 195 -6.94 -3.08 -24.07
CA THR A 195 -6.69 -4.51 -23.81
C THR A 195 -6.54 -4.82 -22.32
N LEU A 196 -5.88 -3.95 -21.56
CA LEU A 196 -5.48 -4.24 -20.17
C LEU A 196 -6.27 -3.46 -19.11
N MET A 197 -6.80 -2.28 -19.45
CA MET A 197 -7.44 -1.39 -18.48
C MET A 197 -8.88 -1.08 -18.88
N VAL A 198 -9.74 -2.05 -18.60
CA VAL A 198 -11.10 -2.16 -19.14
C VAL A 198 -12.13 -1.28 -18.40
N THR A 199 -11.68 -0.32 -17.61
CA THR A 199 -12.48 0.74 -16.95
C THR A 199 -12.13 2.11 -17.52
N GLU A 200 -12.88 3.17 -17.18
CA GLU A 200 -12.65 4.55 -17.60
C GLU A 200 -11.28 5.10 -17.17
N VAL A 201 -10.22 4.66 -17.84
CA VAL A 201 -8.89 5.24 -17.68
C VAL A 201 -8.85 6.52 -18.49
N LYS A 202 -8.45 7.61 -17.84
CA LYS A 202 -8.11 8.86 -18.55
C LYS A 202 -6.62 8.89 -18.77
N LEU A 203 -6.21 9.26 -19.99
CA LEU A 203 -4.80 9.53 -20.27
C LEU A 203 -4.35 10.72 -19.41
N ILE A 204 -3.48 10.46 -18.45
CA ILE A 204 -2.88 11.51 -17.62
C ILE A 204 -1.68 12.08 -18.39
N ARG A 205 -1.76 13.34 -18.81
CA ARG A 205 -0.60 14.12 -19.22
C ARG A 205 -0.13 14.92 -18.00
N MET A 206 0.74 14.32 -17.20
CA MET A 206 1.24 14.96 -15.98
C MET A 206 2.35 15.94 -16.35
N CYS A 207 1.99 17.20 -16.59
CA CYS A 207 2.92 18.31 -16.59
C CYS A 207 2.80 19.02 -15.24
N TYR A 208 3.61 18.65 -14.26
CA TYR A 208 3.96 19.63 -13.25
C TYR A 208 4.98 20.56 -13.90
N PRO A 209 4.74 21.89 -13.99
CA PRO A 209 5.82 22.80 -14.30
C PRO A 209 6.86 22.64 -13.19
N LEU A 210 7.99 22.03 -13.53
CA LEU A 210 9.20 22.17 -12.74
C LEU A 210 9.66 23.61 -12.95
N ASN A 211 9.00 24.55 -12.27
CA ASN A 211 9.53 25.89 -12.09
C ASN A 211 10.61 25.77 -11.01
N GLY A 212 11.86 25.76 -11.46
CA GLY A 212 13.08 25.80 -10.66
C GLY A 212 14.25 26.08 -11.58
#